data_AF-A0A3N1T9F1-F1
#
_entry.id   AF-A0A3N1T9F1-F1
#
_cell.length_a   1.000
_cell.length_b   1.000
_cell.length_c   1.000
_cell.angle_alpha   90.00
_cell.angle_beta   90.00
_cell.angle_gamma   90.00
#
_symmetry.space_group_name_H-M   'P 1'
#
loop_
_entity.id
_entity.type
_entity.pdbx_description
1 polymer ?
#
loop_
_entity_poly.entity_id
_entity_poly.type
_entity_poly.pdbx_seq_one_letter_code
_entity_poly.pdbx_strand_id
1 'polypeptide(L)' 'MLYDHPGEDNWSPSNLWSRDQSWVLCTDYDLWAAKVAGPAALIEALLDDEELEAVRLPWAT' A
#
# COMPACT_ATOMS: atom_id res chain seq x y z
N MET A 1 -12.23 -4.39 -3.22
CA MET A 1 -11.82 -5.79 -2.96
C MET A 1 -10.34 -5.85 -3.27
N LEU A 2 -9.53 -6.32 -2.31
CA LEU A 2 -8.08 -6.39 -2.42
C LEU A 2 -7.66 -7.82 -2.79
N TYR A 3 -6.69 -7.95 -3.67
CA TYR A 3 -6.20 -9.25 -4.16
C TYR A 3 -4.72 -9.39 -3.87
N ASP A 4 -4.32 -10.50 -3.27
CA ASP A 4 -2.90 -10.81 -3.09
C ASP A 4 -2.27 -11.26 -4.41
N HIS A 5 -0.94 -11.14 -4.51
CA HIS A 5 -0.19 -11.59 -5.68
C HIS A 5 -0.23 -13.13 -5.78
N PRO A 6 -0.69 -13.71 -6.90
CA PRO A 6 -1.02 -15.14 -7.00
C PRO A 6 0.18 -16.09 -6.99
N GLY A 7 1.41 -15.58 -6.84
CA GLY A 7 2.65 -16.35 -6.79
C GLY A 7 3.27 -16.48 -5.41
N GLU A 8 2.65 -15.90 -4.37
CA GLU A 8 3.19 -15.91 -3.00
C GLU A 8 2.39 -16.89 -2.13
N ASP A 9 2.87 -18.13 -2.04
CA ASP A 9 2.25 -19.17 -1.24
C ASP A 9 2.85 -19.20 0.18
N ASN A 10 1.97 -19.09 1.18
CA ASN A 10 2.12 -19.64 2.54
C ASN A 10 2.83 -18.78 3.64
N TRP A 11 2.68 -17.45 3.61
CA TRP A 11 2.82 -16.45 4.71
C TRP A 11 3.99 -15.44 4.58
N SER A 12 3.64 -14.13 4.57
CA SER A 12 4.51 -13.02 4.96
C SER A 12 5.03 -12.15 3.79
N PRO A 13 5.22 -10.82 3.96
CA PRO A 13 4.42 -9.70 3.38
C PRO A 13 3.50 -10.03 2.18
N SER A 14 2.35 -9.35 2.05
CA SER A 14 1.43 -9.49 0.91
C SER A 14 1.34 -8.20 0.11
N ASN A 15 1.28 -8.33 -1.21
CA ASN A 15 1.02 -7.23 -2.14
C ASN A 15 -0.43 -7.26 -2.55
N LEU A 16 -1.22 -6.38 -1.93
CA LEU A 16 -2.64 -6.25 -2.16
C LEU A 16 -2.93 -5.24 -3.26
N TRP A 17 -3.51 -5.70 -4.35
CA TRP A 17 -3.89 -4.85 -5.48
C TRP A 17 -5.34 -4.41 -5.40
N SER A 18 -5.59 -3.17 -5.83
CA SER A 18 -6.94 -2.73 -6.15
C SER A 18 -7.50 -3.55 -7.32
N ARG A 19 -8.83 -3.63 -7.42
CA ARG A 19 -9.51 -4.43 -8.46
C ARG A 19 -9.13 -4.00 -9.88
N ASP A 20 -8.97 -2.71 -10.08
CA ASP A 20 -8.57 -2.07 -11.34
C ASP A 20 -7.04 -1.98 -11.51
N GLN A 21 -6.27 -2.54 -10.56
CA GLN A 21 -4.80 -2.52 -10.54
C GLN A 21 -4.20 -1.11 -10.59
N SER A 22 -4.96 -0.09 -10.18
CA SER A 22 -4.51 1.30 -10.18
C SER A 22 -3.57 1.61 -9.02
N TRP A 23 -3.62 0.84 -7.92
CA TRP A 23 -2.72 0.98 -6.78
C TRP A 23 -2.45 -0.36 -6.08
N VAL A 24 -1.37 -0.39 -5.29
CA VAL A 24 -0.92 -1.54 -4.50
C VAL A 24 -0.61 -1.13 -3.06
N LEU A 25 -0.98 -1.99 -2.11
CA LEU A 25 -0.62 -1.92 -0.70
C LEU A 25 0.32 -3.08 -0.39
N CYS A 26 1.51 -2.78 0.11
CA CYS A 26 2.49 -3.75 0.55
C CYS A 26 2.52 -3.73 2.08
N THR A 27 2.17 -4.84 2.73
CA THR A 27 2.22 -4.95 4.20
C THR A 27 3.53 -5.60 4.62
N ASP A 28 4.26 -5.08 5.60
CA ASP A 28 5.50 -5.72 6.09
C ASP A 28 5.22 -6.88 7.06
N TYR A 29 6.23 -7.72 7.31
CA TYR A 29 6.16 -8.94 8.11
C TYR A 29 5.84 -8.69 9.59
N ASP A 30 6.29 -7.55 10.13
CA ASP A 30 6.06 -7.15 11.52
C ASP A 30 4.75 -6.38 11.73
N LEU A 31 4.01 -6.10 10.66
CA LEU A 31 2.75 -5.33 10.62
C LEU A 31 2.88 -3.92 11.22
N TRP A 32 4.08 -3.36 11.34
CA TRP A 32 4.27 -2.03 11.93
C TRP A 32 4.00 -0.89 10.96
N ALA A 33 4.07 -1.16 9.66
CA ALA A 33 3.74 -0.18 8.63
C ALA A 33 3.28 -0.88 7.35
N ALA A 34 2.54 -0.14 6.54
CA ALA A 34 2.20 -0.55 5.18
C ALA A 34 2.62 0.54 4.20
N LYS A 35 3.06 0.12 3.01
CA LYS A 35 3.43 1.02 1.91
C LYS A 35 2.32 1.04 0.89
N VAL A 36 1.91 2.22 0.47
CA VAL A 36 0.94 2.41 -0.61
C VAL A 36 1.62 3.07 -1.80
N ALA A 37 1.41 2.52 -2.99
CA ALA A 37 1.83 3.11 -4.25
C ALA A 37 0.63 3.17 -5.21
N GLY A 38 0.41 4.32 -5.83
CA GLY A 38 -0.76 4.56 -6.67
C GLY A 38 -0.81 5.98 -7.22
N PRO A 39 -1.96 6.42 -7.74
CA PRO A 39 -2.13 7.74 -8.33
C PRO A 39 -1.91 8.86 -7.30
N ALA A 40 -1.46 10.02 -7.74
CA ALA A 40 -1.20 11.17 -6.86
C ALA A 40 -2.42 11.52 -5.99
N ALA A 41 -3.63 11.53 -6.55
CA ALA A 41 -4.85 11.83 -5.79
C ALA A 41 -5.08 10.87 -4.60
N LEU A 42 -4.69 9.60 -4.73
CA LEU A 42 -4.76 8.65 -3.62
C LEU A 42 -3.70 8.96 -2.56
N ILE A 43 -2.47 9.27 -2.99
CA ILE A 43 -1.37 9.58 -2.07
C ILE A 43 -1.65 10.85 -1.29
N GLU A 44 -2.11 11.92 -1.94
CA GLU A 44 -2.47 13.16 -1.25
C GLU A 44 -3.62 12.95 -0.27
N ALA A 45 -4.65 12.18 -0.65
CA ALA A 45 -5.75 11.85 0.26
C ALA A 45 -5.29 11.08 1.52
N LEU A 46 -4.31 10.19 1.39
CA LEU A 46 -3.74 9.46 2.53
C LEU A 46 -2.85 10.34 3.41
N LEU A 47 -2.16 11.33 2.83
CA LEU A 47 -1.34 12.29 3.57
C LEU A 47 -2.18 13.36 4.28
N ASP A 48 -3.34 13.70 3.72
CA ASP A 48 -4.27 14.70 4.28
C ASP A 48 -5.25 14.10 5.32
N ASP A 49 -5.27 12.78 5.51
CA ASP A 49 -6.13 12.11 6.48
C ASP A 49 -5.55 12.20 7.90
N GLU A 50 -6.18 13.00 8.77
CA GLU A 50 -5.74 13.24 10.14
C GLU A 50 -5.82 12.00 11.05
N GLU A 51 -6.54 10.94 10.64
CA GLU A 51 -6.60 9.67 11.39
C GLU A 51 -5.39 8.77 11.10
N LEU A 52 -4.60 9.08 10.06
CA LEU A 52 -3.45 8.28 9.63
C LEU A 52 -2.11 8.98 9.89
N GLU A 53 -1.15 8.23 10.46
CA GLU A 53 0.24 8.65 10.41
C GLU A 53 0.85 8.22 9.07
N ALA A 54 0.90 9.15 8.12
CA ALA A 54 1.42 8.89 6.78
C ALA A 54 2.58 9.82 6.44
N VAL A 55 3.60 9.26 5.79
CA VAL A 55 4.74 10.03 5.27
C VAL A 55 5.03 9.64 3.84
N ARG A 56 5.38 10.62 3.02
CA ARG A 56 5.88 10.36 1.67
C ARG A 56 7.31 9.85 1.76
N LEU A 57 7.58 8.69 1.17
CA LEU A 57 8.94 8.16 1.11
C LEU A 57 9.81 9.08 0.23
N PRO A 58 11.04 9.43 0.65
CA PRO A 58 11.84 10.47 0.00
C PRO A 58 12.36 10.07 -1.40
N TRP A 59 12.25 8.80 -1.77
CA TRP A 59 12.62 8.26 -3.09
C TRP A 59 11.41 7.92 -3.97
N ALA A 60 10.19 8.24 -3.55
CA ALA A 60 8.98 8.11 -4.35
C ALA A 60 8.69 9.45 -5.07
N THR A 61 9.45 9.70 -6.15
CA THR A 61 9.22 10.81 -7.10
C THR A 61 8.10 10.51 -8.08
#